data_AF-A0A1B8ZDD0-F1
#
_entry.id   AF-A0A1B8ZDD0-F1
#
_cell.length_a   1.000
_cell.length_b   1.000
_cell.length_c   1.000
_cell.angle_alpha   90.00
_cell.angle_beta   90.00
_cell.angle_gamma   90.00
#
_symmetry.space_group_name_H-M   'P 1'
#
loop_
_entity.id
_entity.type
_entity.pdbx_description
1 polymer ?
#
loop_
_entity_poly.entity_id
_entity_poly.type
_entity_poly.pdbx_seq_one_letter_code
_entity_poly.pdbx_strand_id
1 'polypeptide(L)'
;MITDEDYDVLYYVTPKQYRATALDQQQHDPKAMENLNKEEVLEELLLKCTLSELISTLIIIFKEKYANPLPVWTGIVDYEIKTKKESSKRKDIKKIQFDFKYGVETVFGANTEYLDNVFMEFPEPLQTLKSMIKTGLKGKSFTEETLHDKTILTIANSPITKIEVTPITFHLFIDKNSFIDYGQ
;
A
#
# COMPACT_ATOMS: atom_id res chain seq x y z
N MET A 1 -5.93 -8.82 -14.78
CA MET A 1 -6.04 -9.36 -13.43
C MET A 1 -4.65 -9.35 -12.84
N ILE A 2 -4.48 -8.71 -11.68
CA ILE A 2 -3.19 -8.67 -10.97
C ILE A 2 -3.01 -10.01 -10.25
N THR A 3 -1.80 -10.55 -10.29
CA THR A 3 -1.44 -11.86 -9.75
C THR A 3 -0.46 -11.73 -8.59
N ASP A 4 -0.26 -12.82 -7.85
CA ASP A 4 0.67 -12.82 -6.71
C ASP A 4 2.12 -12.51 -7.15
N GLU A 5 2.53 -12.94 -8.35
CA GLU A 5 3.86 -12.65 -8.91
C GLU A 5 4.08 -11.15 -9.17
N ASP A 6 3.02 -10.41 -9.50
CA ASP A 6 3.10 -8.95 -9.69
C ASP A 6 3.41 -8.22 -8.37
N TYR A 7 3.12 -8.83 -7.22
CA TYR A 7 3.36 -8.25 -5.90
C TYR A 7 4.77 -8.50 -5.37
N ASP A 8 5.52 -9.46 -5.92
CA ASP A 8 6.83 -9.86 -5.39
C ASP A 8 7.81 -8.67 -5.31
N VAL A 9 7.74 -7.76 -6.27
CA VAL A 9 8.59 -6.57 -6.32
C VAL A 9 8.37 -5.65 -5.12
N LEU A 10 7.14 -5.60 -4.59
CA LEU A 10 6.80 -4.78 -3.42
C LEU A 10 7.48 -5.28 -2.13
N TYR A 11 7.96 -6.52 -2.12
CA TYR A 11 8.65 -7.11 -0.97
C TYR A 11 10.15 -7.25 -1.18
N TYR A 12 10.67 -6.75 -2.30
CA TYR A 12 12.09 -6.82 -2.60
C TYR A 12 12.88 -5.91 -1.66
N VAL A 13 13.83 -6.51 -0.96
CA VAL A 13 14.70 -5.85 0.01
C VAL A 13 16.10 -5.86 -0.57
N THR A 14 16.64 -4.69 -0.93
CA THR A 14 17.97 -4.56 -1.54
C THR A 14 19.01 -5.23 -0.63
N PRO A 15 19.86 -6.14 -1.10
CA PRO A 15 20.90 -6.75 -0.28
C PRO A 15 21.84 -5.69 0.31
N LYS A 16 22.27 -5.88 1.57
CA LYS A 16 23.12 -4.90 2.28
C LYS A 16 24.38 -4.50 1.51
N GLN A 17 24.98 -5.44 0.76
CA GLN A 17 26.19 -5.19 -0.05
C GLN A 17 25.98 -4.21 -1.21
N TYR A 18 24.73 -3.97 -1.62
CA TYR A 18 24.35 -3.04 -2.68
C TYR A 18 23.70 -1.74 -2.15
N ARG A 19 23.44 -1.66 -0.84
CA ARG A 19 22.96 -0.44 -0.20
C ARG A 19 24.17 0.47 0.03
N ALA A 20 24.29 1.53 -0.76
CA ALA A 20 25.46 2.40 -0.78
C ALA A 20 25.89 2.84 0.63
N THR A 21 26.99 2.27 1.13
CA THR A 21 27.57 2.64 2.45
C THR A 21 28.91 3.37 2.30
N ALA A 22 29.46 3.45 1.10
CA ALA A 22 30.64 4.24 0.79
C ALA A 22 30.55 4.76 -0.65
N LEU A 23 31.00 6.01 -0.86
CA LEU A 23 31.08 6.68 -2.16
C LEU A 23 31.87 5.89 -3.23
N ASP A 24 32.59 4.84 -2.82
CA ASP A 24 33.48 4.02 -3.66
C ASP A 24 32.95 2.62 -4.00
N GLN A 25 31.76 2.21 -3.52
CA GLN A 25 31.20 0.91 -3.88
C GLN A 25 30.51 0.97 -5.26
N GLN A 26 31.22 0.53 -6.28
CA GLN A 26 30.75 0.44 -7.68
C GLN A 26 29.75 -0.71 -7.96
N GLN A 27 29.31 -1.45 -6.94
CA GLN A 27 28.42 -2.58 -7.13
C GLN A 27 26.96 -2.14 -7.01
N HIS A 28 26.33 -1.97 -8.16
CA HIS A 28 24.89 -1.79 -8.25
C HIS A 28 24.16 -3.10 -7.98
N ASP A 29 22.95 -3.01 -7.44
CA ASP A 29 22.07 -4.17 -7.31
C ASP A 29 21.74 -4.73 -8.71
N PRO A 30 22.10 -5.98 -9.02
CA PRO A 30 21.84 -6.58 -10.33
C PRO A 30 20.34 -6.70 -10.65
N LYS A 31 19.45 -6.64 -9.65
CA LYS A 31 18.00 -6.71 -9.84
C LYS A 31 17.34 -5.33 -9.98
N ALA A 32 18.08 -4.23 -9.84
CA ALA A 32 17.50 -2.88 -9.84
C ALA A 32 16.65 -2.60 -11.09
N MET A 33 17.20 -2.88 -12.29
CA MET A 33 16.49 -2.64 -13.55
C MET A 33 15.31 -3.60 -13.75
N GLU A 34 15.44 -4.87 -13.34
CA GLU A 34 14.35 -5.84 -13.42
C GLU A 34 13.18 -5.42 -12.51
N ASN A 35 13.49 -5.00 -11.28
CA ASN A 35 12.49 -4.55 -10.32
C ASN A 35 11.82 -3.24 -10.77
N LEU A 36 12.58 -2.29 -11.32
CA LEU A 36 12.00 -1.06 -11.89
C LEU A 36 10.96 -1.39 -12.97
N ASN A 37 11.29 -2.29 -13.90
CA ASN A 37 10.33 -2.71 -14.94
C ASN A 37 9.09 -3.39 -14.35
N LYS A 38 9.24 -4.19 -13.28
CA LYS A 38 8.10 -4.82 -12.59
C LYS A 38 7.24 -3.80 -11.86
N GLU A 39 7.84 -2.78 -11.24
CA GLU A 39 7.13 -1.67 -10.62
C GLU A 39 6.30 -0.91 -11.66
N GLU A 40 6.90 -0.55 -12.80
CA GLU A 40 6.18 0.13 -13.90
C GLU A 40 5.00 -0.70 -14.43
N VAL A 41 5.17 -2.01 -14.61
CA VAL A 41 4.08 -2.90 -15.02
C VAL A 41 2.97 -2.94 -13.97
N LEU A 42 3.32 -3.06 -12.68
CA LEU A 42 2.34 -3.04 -11.60
C LEU A 42 1.59 -1.71 -11.53
N GLU A 43 2.27 -0.58 -11.70
CA GLU A 43 1.65 0.75 -11.76
C GLU A 43 0.58 0.84 -12.86
N GLU A 44 0.91 0.37 -14.06
CA GLU A 44 -0.06 0.32 -15.17
C GLU A 44 -1.26 -0.57 -14.87
N LEU A 45 -1.01 -1.74 -14.26
CA LEU A 45 -2.08 -2.67 -13.89
C LEU A 45 -2.99 -2.06 -12.83
N LEU A 46 -2.43 -1.40 -11.81
CA LEU A 46 -3.18 -0.71 -10.76
C LEU A 46 -4.04 0.42 -11.32
N LEU A 47 -3.58 1.12 -12.37
CA LEU A 47 -4.35 2.17 -13.02
C LEU A 47 -5.53 1.63 -13.84
N LYS A 48 -5.35 0.46 -14.48
CA LYS A 48 -6.33 -0.12 -15.43
C LYS A 48 -7.28 -1.13 -14.78
N CYS A 49 -6.94 -1.70 -13.63
CA CYS A 49 -7.75 -2.72 -12.97
C CYS A 49 -9.11 -2.17 -12.50
N THR A 50 -10.04 -3.06 -12.20
CA THR A 50 -11.32 -2.68 -11.59
C THR A 50 -11.12 -2.15 -10.17
N LEU A 51 -12.05 -1.32 -9.67
CA LEU A 51 -11.99 -0.84 -8.29
C LEU A 51 -11.95 -2.00 -7.27
N SER A 52 -12.68 -3.08 -7.54
CA SER A 52 -12.65 -4.29 -6.72
C SER A 52 -11.26 -4.91 -6.63
N GLU A 53 -10.56 -5.00 -7.76
CA GLU A 53 -9.19 -5.52 -7.82
C GLU A 53 -8.22 -4.59 -7.09
N LEU A 54 -8.38 -3.27 -7.21
CA LEU A 54 -7.55 -2.30 -6.49
C LEU A 54 -7.71 -2.43 -4.97
N ILE A 55 -8.95 -2.44 -4.46
CA ILE A 55 -9.22 -2.61 -3.03
C ILE A 55 -8.70 -3.95 -2.53
N SER A 56 -8.90 -5.01 -3.30
CA SER A 56 -8.37 -6.33 -2.95
C SER A 56 -6.85 -6.34 -2.92
N THR A 57 -6.19 -5.70 -3.89
CA THR A 57 -4.73 -5.57 -3.96
C THR A 57 -4.18 -4.87 -2.73
N LEU A 58 -4.73 -3.71 -2.36
CA LEU A 58 -4.29 -2.97 -1.17
C LEU A 58 -4.41 -3.80 0.12
N ILE A 59 -5.43 -4.66 0.21
CA ILE A 59 -5.56 -5.57 1.35
C ILE A 59 -4.53 -6.70 1.25
N ILE A 60 -4.37 -7.33 0.09
CA ILE A 60 -3.47 -8.47 -0.11
C ILE A 60 -2.02 -8.10 0.21
N ILE A 61 -1.56 -6.95 -0.28
CA ILE A 61 -0.15 -6.53 -0.12
C ILE A 61 0.21 -6.14 1.33
N PHE A 62 -0.78 -5.92 2.19
CA PHE A 62 -0.54 -5.58 3.60
C PHE A 62 -1.04 -6.63 4.59
N LYS A 63 -1.85 -7.63 4.18
CA LYS A 63 -2.45 -8.57 5.15
C LYS A 63 -1.44 -9.53 5.75
N GLU A 64 -0.45 -10.00 5.00
CA GLU A 64 0.55 -10.96 5.50
C GLU A 64 1.83 -10.29 5.97
N LYS A 65 2.28 -9.29 5.22
CA LYS A 65 3.56 -8.61 5.42
C LYS A 65 3.39 -7.15 5.00
N TYR A 66 4.18 -6.26 5.58
CA TYR A 66 4.22 -4.87 5.11
C TYR A 66 4.88 -4.85 3.71
N ALA A 67 4.21 -4.28 2.71
CA ALA A 67 4.73 -4.07 1.35
C ALA A 67 5.35 -2.68 1.19
N ASN A 68 6.23 -2.48 0.20
CA ASN A 68 6.69 -1.17 -0.19
C ASN A 68 5.52 -0.41 -0.82
N PRO A 69 5.00 0.65 -0.20
CA PRO A 69 3.84 1.36 -0.70
C PRO A 69 4.14 2.24 -1.91
N LEU A 70 5.42 2.55 -2.17
CA LEU A 70 5.80 3.56 -3.16
C LEU A 70 5.30 3.22 -4.58
N PRO A 71 5.51 2.00 -5.13
CA PRO A 71 5.01 1.67 -6.46
C PRO A 71 3.48 1.73 -6.56
N VAL A 72 2.78 1.42 -5.46
CA VAL A 72 1.31 1.54 -5.43
C VAL A 72 0.90 3.01 -5.44
N TRP A 73 1.55 3.83 -4.61
CA TRP A 73 1.30 5.27 -4.51
C TRP A 73 1.57 5.97 -5.85
N THR A 74 2.74 5.76 -6.45
CA THR A 74 3.09 6.32 -7.76
C THR A 74 2.14 5.84 -8.85
N GLY A 75 1.66 4.60 -8.81
CA GLY A 75 0.73 4.07 -9.82
C GLY A 75 -0.65 4.72 -9.84
N ILE A 76 -1.17 5.18 -8.70
CA ILE A 76 -2.57 5.66 -8.59
C ILE A 76 -2.73 7.09 -8.08
N VAL A 77 -1.65 7.75 -7.65
CA VAL A 77 -1.65 9.12 -7.12
C VAL A 77 -0.89 10.06 -8.05
N ASP A 78 -1.51 11.21 -8.36
CA ASP A 78 -0.86 12.41 -8.86
C ASP A 78 -0.55 13.33 -7.68
N TYR A 79 0.75 13.53 -7.41
CA TYR A 79 1.24 14.36 -6.30
C TYR A 79 1.79 15.70 -6.80
N GLU A 80 1.19 16.80 -6.33
CA GLU A 80 1.68 18.14 -6.63
C GLU A 80 2.71 18.60 -5.57
N ILE A 81 3.99 18.59 -5.92
CA ILE A 81 5.11 18.90 -5.01
C ILE A 81 4.95 20.25 -4.29
N LYS A 82 4.43 21.28 -4.97
CA LYS A 82 4.33 22.64 -4.40
C LYS A 82 3.27 22.77 -3.33
N THR A 83 2.10 22.18 -3.54
CA THR A 83 0.98 22.26 -2.58
C THR A 83 0.92 21.04 -1.67
N LYS A 84 1.72 20.01 -1.95
CA LYS A 84 1.68 18.70 -1.31
C LYS A 84 0.30 18.04 -1.38
N LYS A 85 -0.44 18.31 -2.47
CA LYS A 85 -1.76 17.73 -2.69
C LYS A 85 -1.65 16.41 -3.42
N GLU A 86 -2.38 15.44 -2.91
CA GLU A 86 -2.63 14.17 -3.58
C GLU A 86 -3.96 14.23 -4.33
N SER A 87 -3.96 13.71 -5.55
CA SER A 87 -5.15 13.52 -6.36
C SER A 87 -5.10 12.13 -6.99
N SER A 88 -6.26 11.52 -7.21
CA SER A 88 -6.32 10.20 -7.81
C SER A 88 -6.11 10.30 -9.32
N LYS A 89 -5.23 9.45 -9.87
CA LYS A 89 -5.13 9.21 -11.32
C LYS A 89 -6.37 8.51 -11.88
N ARG A 90 -7.15 7.86 -11.02
CA ARG A 90 -8.36 7.10 -11.36
C ARG A 90 -9.62 7.93 -11.16
N LYS A 91 -10.55 7.83 -12.12
CA LYS A 91 -11.84 8.56 -12.12
C LYS A 91 -12.89 7.97 -11.17
N ASP A 92 -12.74 6.71 -10.79
CA ASP A 92 -13.63 6.01 -9.86
C ASP A 92 -13.30 6.28 -8.38
N ILE A 93 -12.30 7.13 -8.12
CA ILE A 93 -11.89 7.59 -6.80
C ILE A 93 -11.94 9.12 -6.78
N LYS A 94 -12.76 9.68 -5.89
CA LYS A 94 -12.95 11.12 -5.74
C LYS A 94 -11.83 11.77 -4.92
N LYS A 95 -11.38 11.09 -3.86
CA LYS A 95 -10.22 11.50 -3.06
C LYS A 95 -9.39 10.29 -2.69
N ILE A 96 -8.09 10.48 -2.64
CA ILE A 96 -7.12 9.49 -2.18
C ILE A 96 -6.09 10.19 -1.32
N GLN A 97 -5.64 9.51 -0.27
CA GLN A 97 -4.62 10.03 0.62
C GLN A 97 -3.79 8.87 1.19
N PHE A 98 -2.47 8.92 1.01
CA PHE A 98 -1.51 8.04 1.66
C PHE A 98 -0.78 8.82 2.76
N ASP A 99 -1.04 8.46 4.01
CA ASP A 99 -0.43 9.14 5.14
C ASP A 99 0.88 8.45 5.52
N PHE A 100 1.98 9.05 5.08
CA PHE A 100 3.32 8.70 5.52
C PHE A 100 3.67 9.43 6.82
N LYS A 101 4.19 8.69 7.82
CA LYS A 101 4.57 9.23 9.13
C LYS A 101 6.00 8.83 9.48
N TYR A 102 6.76 9.76 10.03
CA TYR A 102 8.05 9.47 10.65
C TYR A 102 7.88 8.59 11.90
N GLY A 103 8.96 7.90 12.26
CA GLY A 103 9.09 7.24 13.56
C GLY A 103 9.56 5.80 13.51
N VAL A 104 10.10 5.36 12.37
CA VAL A 104 10.78 4.07 12.25
C VAL A 104 12.24 4.29 11.93
N GLU A 105 13.12 3.67 12.70
CA GLU A 105 14.56 3.71 12.50
C GLU A 105 14.94 2.64 11.48
N THR A 106 15.67 3.04 10.44
CA THR A 106 16.23 2.14 9.43
C THR A 106 17.37 1.32 10.02
N VAL A 107 17.83 0.29 9.30
CA VAL A 107 18.98 -0.52 9.74
C VAL A 107 20.29 0.28 9.87
N PHE A 108 20.30 1.52 9.38
CA PHE A 108 21.44 2.45 9.43
C PHE A 108 21.29 3.55 10.49
N GLY A 109 20.24 3.51 11.31
CA GLY A 109 20.00 4.49 12.37
C GLY A 109 19.37 5.80 11.89
N ALA A 110 19.00 5.89 10.61
CA ALA A 110 18.26 7.03 10.08
C ALA A 110 16.76 6.85 10.32
N ASN A 111 16.05 7.91 10.73
CA ASN A 111 14.59 7.89 10.80
C ASN A 111 14.00 7.98 9.39
N THR A 112 13.04 7.10 9.10
CA THR A 112 12.28 7.11 7.85
C THR A 112 10.79 7.16 8.10
N GLU A 113 10.04 7.39 7.03
CA GLU A 113 8.59 7.37 7.02
C GLU A 113 8.06 5.96 6.71
N TYR A 114 6.95 5.59 7.36
CA TYR A 114 6.15 4.43 7.01
C TYR A 114 4.74 4.88 6.64
N LEU A 115 4.04 4.08 5.84
CA LEU A 115 2.64 4.28 5.53
C LEU A 115 1.80 3.86 6.74
N ASP A 116 1.18 4.84 7.39
CA ASP A 116 0.32 4.64 8.55
C ASP A 116 -1.10 4.25 8.13
N ASN A 117 -1.62 4.91 7.09
CA ASN A 117 -2.95 4.61 6.59
C ASN A 117 -3.15 5.04 5.12
N VAL A 118 -4.14 4.44 4.47
CA VAL A 118 -4.63 4.79 3.14
C VAL A 118 -6.11 5.11 3.23
N PHE A 119 -6.48 6.32 2.82
CA PHE A 119 -7.86 6.76 2.73
C PHE A 119 -8.30 6.92 1.27
N MET A 120 -9.52 6.46 0.97
CA MET A 120 -10.19 6.68 -0.30
C MET A 120 -11.65 7.11 -0.08
N GLU A 121 -12.09 8.10 -0.86
CA GLU A 121 -13.49 8.52 -1.00
C GLU A 121 -13.94 8.25 -2.42
N PHE A 122 -15.11 7.63 -2.58
CA PHE A 122 -15.72 7.28 -3.86
C PHE A 122 -16.77 8.33 -4.27
N PRO A 123 -17.00 8.53 -5.59
CA PRO A 123 -17.98 9.50 -6.06
C PRO A 123 -19.42 9.10 -5.72
N GLU A 124 -19.70 7.79 -5.63
CA GLU A 124 -21.03 7.23 -5.40
C GLU A 124 -20.97 6.09 -4.37
N PRO A 125 -22.08 5.80 -3.66
CA PRO A 125 -22.15 4.68 -2.72
C PRO A 125 -21.88 3.32 -3.37
N LEU A 126 -20.95 2.55 -2.80
CA LEU A 126 -20.57 1.20 -3.21
C LEU A 126 -21.16 0.15 -2.27
N GLN A 127 -22.32 -0.39 -2.63
CA GLN A 127 -22.99 -1.44 -1.83
C GLN A 127 -22.14 -2.70 -1.65
N THR A 128 -21.21 -2.96 -2.58
CA THR A 128 -20.35 -4.14 -2.62
C THR A 128 -19.00 -3.95 -1.93
N LEU A 129 -18.67 -2.75 -1.43
CA LEU A 129 -17.36 -2.47 -0.85
C LEU A 129 -17.03 -3.38 0.33
N LYS A 130 -18.01 -3.64 1.21
CA LYS A 130 -17.83 -4.54 2.34
C LYS A 130 -17.51 -5.98 1.90
N SER A 131 -18.18 -6.50 0.87
CA SER A 131 -17.92 -7.86 0.38
C SER A 131 -16.55 -7.96 -0.32
N MET A 132 -16.13 -6.91 -1.01
CA MET A 132 -14.78 -6.81 -1.58
C MET A 132 -13.71 -6.89 -0.49
N ILE A 133 -13.86 -6.11 0.59
CA ILE A 133 -12.91 -6.12 1.73
C ILE A 133 -12.81 -7.52 2.34
N LYS A 134 -13.95 -8.15 2.63
CA LYS A 134 -13.99 -9.51 3.20
C LYS A 134 -13.34 -10.55 2.29
N THR A 135 -13.48 -10.38 0.98
CA THR A 135 -12.84 -11.26 -0.01
C THR A 135 -11.32 -11.09 0.01
N GLY A 136 -10.80 -9.86 0.07
CA GLY A 136 -9.36 -9.61 0.21
C GLY A 136 -8.77 -10.17 1.52
N LEU A 137 -9.55 -10.10 2.61
CA LEU A 137 -9.20 -10.65 3.92
C LEU A 137 -9.34 -12.17 4.03
N LYS A 138 -9.69 -12.89 2.95
CA LYS A 138 -9.78 -14.35 2.99
C LYS A 138 -8.48 -14.95 3.52
N GLY A 139 -8.63 -15.83 4.52
CA GLY A 139 -7.52 -16.47 5.26
C GLY A 139 -7.14 -15.76 6.56
N LYS A 140 -7.62 -14.53 6.81
CA LYS A 140 -7.41 -13.81 8.08
C LYS A 140 -8.61 -13.92 9.00
N SER A 141 -8.32 -13.95 10.30
CA SER A 141 -9.34 -13.79 11.35
C SER A 141 -9.57 -12.31 11.62
N PHE A 142 -10.83 -11.89 11.71
CA PHE A 142 -11.18 -10.51 12.01
C PHE A 142 -12.51 -10.43 12.77
N THR A 143 -12.70 -9.34 13.53
CA THR A 143 -13.98 -8.97 14.12
C THR A 143 -14.61 -7.84 13.32
N GLU A 144 -15.94 -7.79 13.30
CA GLU A 144 -16.71 -6.73 12.63
C GLU A 144 -17.61 -6.04 13.66
N GLU A 145 -17.49 -4.71 13.74
CA GLU A 145 -18.39 -3.86 14.49
C GLU A 145 -19.05 -2.87 13.53
N THR A 146 -20.37 -2.75 13.57
CA THR A 146 -21.10 -1.73 12.81
C THR A 146 -21.67 -0.71 13.77
N LEU A 147 -21.24 0.55 13.63
CA LEU A 147 -21.77 1.69 14.37
C LEU A 147 -22.37 2.67 13.36
N HIS A 148 -23.70 2.80 13.36
CA HIS A 148 -24.44 3.60 12.39
C HIS A 148 -24.17 3.16 10.94
N ASP A 149 -23.59 4.04 10.12
CA ASP A 149 -23.25 3.84 8.70
C ASP A 149 -21.79 3.41 8.48
N LYS A 150 -21.02 3.25 9.56
CA LYS A 150 -19.62 2.86 9.54
C LYS A 150 -19.45 1.43 10.03
N THR A 151 -18.80 0.60 9.21
CA THR A 151 -18.32 -0.71 9.62
C THR A 151 -16.82 -0.63 9.91
N ILE A 152 -16.40 -1.23 11.00
CA ILE A 152 -14.99 -1.35 11.40
C ILE A 152 -14.66 -2.83 11.43
N LEU A 153 -13.67 -3.23 10.64
CA LEU A 153 -13.08 -4.56 10.68
C LEU A 153 -11.74 -4.46 11.42
N THR A 154 -11.55 -5.24 12.48
CA THR A 154 -10.25 -5.33 13.19
C THR A 154 -9.63 -6.68 12.85
N ILE A 155 -8.42 -6.67 12.30
CA ILE A 155 -7.79 -7.86 11.73
C ILE A 155 -6.74 -8.37 12.73
N ALA A 156 -6.79 -9.66 13.06
CA ALA A 156 -5.80 -10.29 13.93
C ALA A 156 -4.61 -10.82 13.12
N ASN A 157 -3.41 -10.76 13.71
CA ASN A 157 -2.17 -11.32 13.15
C ASN A 157 -1.90 -10.84 11.71
N SER A 158 -1.90 -9.52 11.53
CA SER A 158 -1.79 -8.85 10.23
C SER A 158 -1.13 -7.48 10.43
N PRO A 159 -0.28 -7.02 9.49
CA PRO A 159 0.14 -5.63 9.43
C PRO A 159 -1.03 -4.65 9.30
N ILE A 160 -2.11 -5.03 8.61
CA ILE A 160 -3.37 -4.27 8.67
C ILE A 160 -3.95 -4.42 10.06
N THR A 161 -4.11 -3.32 10.79
CA THR A 161 -4.70 -3.30 12.14
C THR A 161 -6.22 -3.23 12.07
N LYS A 162 -6.75 -2.35 11.22
CA LYS A 162 -8.18 -2.19 10.98
C LYS A 162 -8.47 -1.65 9.59
N ILE A 163 -9.68 -1.91 9.12
CA ILE A 163 -10.28 -1.29 7.95
C ILE A 163 -11.60 -0.66 8.38
N GLU A 164 -11.73 0.64 8.15
CA GLU A 164 -12.97 1.38 8.37
C GLU A 164 -13.64 1.65 7.02
N VAL A 165 -14.94 1.42 6.95
CA VAL A 165 -15.69 1.52 5.69
C VAL A 165 -17.06 2.13 5.91
N THR A 166 -17.44 3.05 5.03
CA THR A 166 -18.82 3.55 4.86
C THR A 166 -19.28 3.23 3.44
N PRO A 167 -20.52 3.53 3.04
CA PRO A 167 -20.92 3.35 1.64
C PRO A 167 -20.02 4.10 0.64
N ILE A 168 -19.34 5.18 1.04
CA ILE A 168 -18.54 6.04 0.15
C ILE A 168 -17.06 6.15 0.52
N THR A 169 -16.61 5.49 1.59
CA THR A 169 -15.21 5.58 2.02
C THR A 169 -14.61 4.23 2.36
N PHE A 170 -13.31 4.10 2.10
CA PHE A 170 -12.45 3.01 2.54
C PHE A 170 -11.23 3.61 3.24
N HIS A 171 -10.91 3.12 4.43
CA HIS A 171 -9.77 3.57 5.21
C HIS A 171 -9.04 2.37 5.82
N LEU A 172 -7.83 2.12 5.35
CA LEU A 172 -6.99 1.00 5.79
C LEU A 172 -5.86 1.52 6.67
N PHE A 173 -5.71 0.94 7.87
CA PHE A 173 -4.69 1.32 8.84
C PHE A 173 -3.65 0.22 9.00
N ILE A 174 -2.38 0.60 9.07
CA ILE A 174 -1.24 -0.31 9.06
C ILE A 174 -0.40 -0.10 10.33
N ASP A 175 0.04 -1.21 10.93
CA ASP A 175 0.91 -1.18 12.12
C ASP A 175 2.34 -0.80 11.73
N LYS A 176 2.84 0.28 12.33
CA LYS A 176 4.23 0.70 12.21
C LYS A 176 5.23 -0.40 12.57
N ASN A 177 4.89 -1.29 13.51
CA ASN A 177 5.81 -2.34 13.97
C ASN A 177 5.99 -3.45 12.92
N SER A 178 5.14 -3.46 11.88
CA SER A 178 5.29 -4.37 10.75
C SER A 178 6.20 -3.82 9.65
N PHE A 179 6.67 -2.57 9.77
CA PHE A 179 7.51 -1.91 8.77
C PHE A 179 8.75 -2.74 8.40
N ILE A 180 9.13 -2.64 7.13
CA ILE A 180 10.31 -3.29 6.58
C ILE A 180 11.17 -2.23 5.88
N ASP A 181 12.46 -2.20 6.22
CA ASP A 181 13.44 -1.36 5.56
C ASP A 181 13.91 -1.99 4.24
N TYR A 182 13.36 -1.48 3.15
CA TYR A 182 13.67 -1.94 1.80
C TYR A 182 15.09 -1.58 1.34
N GLY A 183 15.72 -0.57 1.96
CA GLY A 183 17.02 -0.04 1.55
C GLY A 183 17.02 0.42 0.10
N GLN A 184 16.72 1.70 -0.12
CA GLN A 184 16.94 2.36 -1.41
C GLN A 184 18.23 3.17 -1.36
#